data_AF-A0AAV0FME0-F1
#
_entry.id   AF-A0AAV0FME0-F1
#
_cell.length_a   1.000
_cell.length_b   1.000
_cell.length_c   1.000
_cell.angle_alpha   90.00
_cell.angle_beta   90.00
_cell.angle_gamma   90.00
#
_symmetry.space_group_name_H-M   'P 1'
#
loop_
_entity.id
_entity.type
_entity.pdbx_description
1 polymer ?
#
loop_
_entity_poly.entity_id
_entity_poly.type
_entity_poly.pdbx_seq_one_letter_code
_entity_poly.pdbx_strand_id
1 'polypeptide(L)'
;MNNSTLANSSCPLLGDKNIIKGLKYKWLDQNIFVDVDTWIYPHVAIPKYPSTELSRLVKKVVMEGSFTTLLQIARAVARSALSENDYISAVSVSVKVENPKEAEADSTDFWGADVFRFKGNDNI
;
A
#
# COMPACT_ATOMS: atom_id res chain seq x y z
N MET A 1 8.77 45.25 -3.51
CA MET A 1 7.96 44.93 -2.32
C MET A 1 7.38 43.54 -2.55
N ASN A 2 7.81 42.61 -1.72
CA ASN A 2 7.55 41.17 -1.83
C ASN A 2 6.15 40.86 -1.32
N ASN A 3 5.42 39.96 -1.99
CA ASN A 3 4.39 39.15 -1.36
C ASN A 3 4.25 37.85 -2.16
N SER A 4 5.28 37.01 -2.09
CA SER A 4 5.17 35.60 -2.41
C SER A 4 4.49 34.92 -1.24
N THR A 5 3.18 34.72 -1.35
CA THR A 5 2.39 33.88 -0.46
C THR A 5 2.94 32.47 -0.57
N LEU A 6 3.77 32.06 0.40
CA LEU A 6 4.13 30.67 0.62
C LEU A 6 2.82 29.92 0.88
N ALA A 7 2.31 29.25 -0.14
CA ALA A 7 1.29 28.23 0.05
C ALA A 7 1.93 27.19 0.96
N ASN A 8 1.53 27.21 2.24
CA ASN A 8 1.77 26.14 3.19
C ASN A 8 1.39 24.83 2.50
N SER A 9 2.39 24.08 2.06
CA SER A 9 2.29 22.67 1.76
C SER A 9 2.06 21.97 3.09
N SER A 10 0.83 22.08 3.59
CA SER A 10 0.34 21.33 4.72
C SER A 10 0.51 19.87 4.33
N CYS A 11 1.54 19.20 4.86
CA CYS A 11 1.55 17.75 4.92
C CYS A 11 0.15 17.34 5.37
N PRO A 12 -0.60 16.53 4.60
CA PRO A 12 -1.88 16.04 5.06
C PRO A 12 -1.62 15.45 6.44
N LEU A 13 -2.29 15.97 7.47
CA LEU A 13 -2.16 15.43 8.82
C LEU A 13 -2.56 13.96 8.71
N LEU A 14 -1.54 13.09 8.71
CA LEU A 14 -1.69 11.66 8.70
C LEU A 14 -2.41 11.33 10.00
N GLY A 15 -3.72 11.05 9.92
CA GLY A 15 -4.55 10.68 11.06
C GLY A 15 -4.22 9.27 11.55
N ASP A 16 -5.18 8.64 12.21
CA ASP A 16 -5.01 7.28 12.74
C ASP A 16 -4.61 6.29 11.63
N LYS A 17 -3.72 5.37 11.99
CA LYS A 17 -3.14 4.39 11.07
C LYS A 17 -3.67 2.98 11.37
N ASN A 18 -4.22 2.33 10.36
CA ASN A 18 -4.51 0.90 10.39
C ASN A 18 -3.39 0.13 9.70
N ILE A 19 -2.91 -0.93 10.34
CA ILE A 19 -1.72 -1.68 9.94
C ILE A 19 -2.10 -3.15 9.77
N ILE A 20 -1.76 -3.70 8.61
CA ILE A 20 -1.83 -5.14 8.35
C ILE A 20 -0.47 -5.60 7.87
N LYS A 21 0.14 -6.55 8.60
CA LYS A 21 1.46 -7.09 8.28
C LYS A 21 1.38 -8.57 7.94
N GLY A 22 2.26 -9.02 7.04
CA GLY A 22 2.57 -10.42 6.80
C GLY A 22 1.48 -11.20 6.05
N LEU A 23 0.66 -10.55 5.22
CA LEU A 23 -0.33 -11.28 4.41
C LEU A 23 0.40 -12.14 3.37
N LYS A 24 0.30 -13.46 3.50
CA LYS A 24 1.01 -14.41 2.65
C LYS A 24 0.14 -14.90 1.49
N TYR A 25 0.65 -14.81 0.26
CA TYR A 25 -0.01 -15.28 -0.95
C TYR A 25 0.95 -16.04 -1.86
N LYS A 26 0.40 -16.85 -2.78
CA LYS A 26 1.16 -17.55 -3.81
C LYS A 26 1.07 -16.78 -5.13
N TRP A 27 2.22 -16.41 -5.70
CA TRP A 27 2.34 -15.67 -6.96
C TRP A 27 3.55 -16.19 -7.75
N LEU A 28 3.35 -16.57 -9.02
CA LEU A 28 4.38 -17.17 -9.90
C LEU A 28 5.21 -18.27 -9.21
N ASP A 29 4.53 -19.20 -8.53
CA ASP A 29 5.13 -20.32 -7.77
C ASP A 29 6.05 -19.93 -6.61
N GLN A 30 5.99 -18.67 -6.17
CA GLN A 30 6.70 -18.16 -5.00
C GLN A 30 5.72 -17.65 -3.94
N ASN A 31 6.17 -17.61 -2.69
CA ASN A 31 5.43 -16.97 -1.62
C ASN A 31 5.77 -15.48 -1.62
N ILE A 32 4.75 -14.65 -1.67
CA ILE A 32 4.88 -13.22 -1.45
C ILE A 32 4.22 -12.84 -0.13
N PHE A 33 4.75 -11.80 0.51
CA PHE A 33 4.26 -11.20 1.73
C PHE A 33 3.86 -9.76 1.45
N VAL A 34 2.64 -9.39 1.82
CA VAL A 34 2.09 -8.06 1.61
C VAL A 34 1.84 -7.42 2.96
N ASP A 35 2.46 -6.25 3.18
CA ASP A 35 2.16 -5.36 4.30
C ASP A 35 1.41 -4.15 3.76
N VAL A 36 0.34 -3.73 4.46
CA VAL A 36 -0.47 -2.58 4.09
C VAL A 36 -0.68 -1.70 5.32
N ASP A 37 -0.25 -0.45 5.21
CA ASP A 37 -0.53 0.61 6.18
C ASP A 37 -1.47 1.62 5.53
N THR A 38 -2.56 1.95 6.21
CA THR A 38 -3.56 2.92 5.71
C THR A 38 -3.74 4.03 6.75
N TRP A 39 -3.74 5.27 6.28
CA TRP A 39 -4.01 6.44 7.10
C TRP A 39 -5.43 6.91 6.86
N ILE A 40 -6.12 7.26 7.93
CA ILE A 40 -7.52 7.68 7.90
C ILE A 40 -7.57 9.21 8.10
N TYR A 41 -8.54 9.88 7.48
CA TYR A 41 -8.75 11.31 7.74
C TYR A 41 -9.13 11.56 9.21
N PRO A 42 -8.50 12.54 9.91
CA PRO A 42 -8.70 12.78 11.34
C PRO A 42 -10.13 13.08 11.79
N HIS A 43 -11.00 13.50 10.87
CA HIS A 43 -12.38 13.93 11.16
C HIS A 43 -13.42 12.88 10.80
N VAL A 44 -13.02 11.73 10.27
CA VAL A 44 -13.94 10.62 10.01
C VAL A 44 -14.04 9.79 11.27
N ALA A 45 -15.21 9.81 11.92
CA ALA A 45 -15.53 8.89 13.00
C ALA A 45 -15.40 7.47 12.43
N ILE A 46 -14.36 6.75 12.82
CA ILE A 46 -13.98 5.46 12.27
C ILE A 46 -15.12 4.47 12.51
N PRO A 47 -15.93 4.04 11.51
CA PRO A 47 -16.46 2.70 11.62
C PRO A 47 -15.20 1.84 11.56
N LYS A 48 -14.88 1.09 12.63
CA LYS A 48 -13.72 0.18 12.69
C LYS A 48 -13.59 -0.49 11.34
N TYR A 49 -12.73 -0.01 10.44
CA TYR A 49 -12.62 -0.63 9.13
C TYR A 49 -11.99 -1.97 9.44
N PRO A 50 -12.76 -3.06 9.34
CA PRO A 50 -12.28 -4.32 9.87
C PRO A 50 -11.04 -4.64 9.08
N SER A 51 -9.93 -4.94 9.75
CA SER A 51 -8.73 -5.44 9.09
C SER A 51 -9.05 -6.60 8.12
N THR A 52 -10.16 -7.30 8.37
CA THR A 52 -10.81 -8.28 7.49
C THR A 52 -11.18 -7.74 6.10
N GLU A 53 -11.74 -6.54 5.97
CA GLU A 53 -12.15 -5.97 4.68
C GLU A 53 -10.94 -5.58 3.83
N LEU A 54 -9.95 -4.93 4.44
CA LEU A 54 -8.68 -4.62 3.77
C LEU A 54 -7.94 -5.90 3.36
N SER A 55 -7.90 -6.91 4.23
CA SER A 55 -7.29 -8.21 3.90
C SER A 55 -8.00 -8.92 2.74
N ARG A 56 -9.34 -8.81 2.68
CA ARG A 56 -10.14 -9.35 1.58
C ARG A 56 -9.85 -8.64 0.27
N LEU A 57 -9.72 -7.30 0.30
CA LEU A 57 -9.34 -6.50 -0.87
C LEU A 57 -7.95 -6.88 -1.37
N VAL A 58 -6.95 -6.96 -0.49
CA VAL A 58 -5.58 -7.38 -0.85
C VAL A 58 -5.60 -8.76 -1.49
N LYS A 59 -6.26 -9.73 -0.85
CA LYS A 59 -6.40 -11.09 -1.39
C LYS A 59 -7.02 -11.09 -2.79
N LYS A 60 -8.12 -10.35 -2.97
CA LYS A 60 -8.80 -10.23 -4.26
C LYS A 60 -7.86 -9.71 -5.33
N VAL A 61 -7.20 -8.57 -5.08
CA VAL A 61 -6.28 -7.94 -6.03
C VAL A 61 -5.15 -8.90 -6.39
N VAL A 62 -4.49 -9.49 -5.40
CA VAL A 62 -3.33 -10.38 -5.61
C VAL A 62 -3.70 -11.65 -6.36
N MET A 63 -4.87 -12.26 -6.07
CA MET A 63 -5.27 -13.54 -6.65
C MET A 63 -5.97 -13.42 -8.02
N GLU A 64 -6.71 -12.34 -8.26
CA GLU A 64 -7.46 -12.13 -9.51
C GLU A 64 -6.65 -11.31 -10.54
N GLY A 65 -5.63 -10.58 -10.08
CA GLY A 65 -4.80 -9.75 -10.93
C GLY A 65 -3.77 -10.53 -11.74
N SER A 66 -3.54 -10.10 -12.97
CA SER A 66 -2.44 -10.58 -13.81
C SER A 66 -1.27 -9.61 -13.71
N PHE A 67 -0.31 -9.90 -12.83
CA PHE A 67 0.86 -9.04 -12.60
C PHE A 67 2.14 -9.77 -12.94
N THR A 68 3.10 -9.04 -13.49
CA THR A 68 4.44 -9.53 -13.84
C THR A 68 5.51 -9.03 -12.86
N THR A 69 5.21 -8.04 -12.02
CA THR A 69 6.17 -7.48 -11.05
C THR A 69 5.54 -7.19 -9.69
N LEU A 70 6.35 -7.25 -8.62
CA LEU A 70 5.93 -6.89 -7.26
C LEU A 70 5.45 -5.43 -7.17
N LEU A 71 6.06 -4.53 -7.95
CA LEU A 71 5.67 -3.13 -8.03
C LEU A 71 4.24 -2.95 -8.61
N GLN A 72 3.87 -3.75 -9.61
CA GLN A 72 2.50 -3.74 -10.13
C GLN A 72 1.49 -4.20 -9.07
N ILE A 73 1.82 -5.24 -8.32
CA ILE A 73 0.99 -5.71 -7.19
C ILE A 73 0.82 -4.58 -6.16
N ALA A 74 1.93 -3.98 -5.72
CA ALA A 74 1.93 -2.91 -4.73
C ALA A 74 1.07 -1.71 -5.18
N ARG A 75 1.21 -1.30 -6.45
CA ARG A 75 0.41 -0.22 -7.06
C ARG A 75 -1.07 -0.58 -7.16
N ALA A 76 -1.40 -1.81 -7.57
CA ALA A 76 -2.78 -2.24 -7.70
C ALA A 76 -3.49 -2.27 -6.34
N VAL A 77 -2.83 -2.81 -5.31
CA VAL A 77 -3.35 -2.82 -3.94
C VAL A 77 -3.53 -1.41 -3.42
N ALA A 78 -2.53 -0.53 -3.59
CA ALA A 78 -2.62 0.87 -3.17
C ALA A 78 -3.79 1.59 -3.85
N ARG A 79 -3.93 1.42 -5.17
CA ARG A 79 -5.01 2.01 -5.96
C ARG A 79 -6.37 1.52 -5.50
N SER A 80 -6.57 0.22 -5.38
CA SER A 80 -7.84 -0.38 -4.92
C SER A 80 -8.18 0.08 -3.50
N ALA A 81 -7.20 0.12 -2.58
CA ALA A 81 -7.42 0.58 -1.22
C ALA A 81 -7.91 2.04 -1.19
N LEU A 82 -7.30 2.93 -1.99
CA LEU A 82 -7.71 4.34 -2.06
C LEU A 82 -9.03 4.54 -2.82
N SER A 83 -9.30 3.77 -3.89
CA SER A 83 -10.53 3.93 -4.68
C SER A 83 -11.76 3.37 -4.00
N GLU A 84 -11.62 2.28 -3.24
CA GLU A 84 -12.75 1.62 -2.57
C GLU A 84 -13.06 2.23 -1.20
N ASN A 85 -12.21 3.13 -0.68
CA ASN A 85 -12.34 3.69 0.66
C ASN A 85 -12.17 5.21 0.69
N ASP A 86 -13.26 5.93 0.89
CA ASP A 86 -13.27 7.41 0.89
C ASP A 86 -12.69 8.06 2.13
N TYR A 87 -12.60 7.32 3.22
CA TYR A 87 -12.03 7.80 4.48
C TYR A 87 -10.51 7.57 4.59
N ILE A 88 -9.89 6.84 3.65
CA ILE A 88 -8.43 6.64 3.61
C ILE A 88 -7.77 7.84 2.92
N SER A 89 -6.85 8.50 3.63
CA SER A 89 -6.10 9.66 3.14
C SER A 89 -4.77 9.28 2.47
N ALA A 90 -4.15 8.18 2.90
CA ALA A 90 -2.93 7.65 2.32
C ALA A 90 -2.81 6.14 2.54
N VAL A 91 -2.01 5.49 1.70
CA VAL A 91 -1.69 4.07 1.82
C VAL A 91 -0.20 3.83 1.54
N SER A 92 0.39 2.93 2.32
CA SER A 92 1.71 2.35 2.07
C SER A 92 1.54 0.85 1.86
N VAL A 93 2.07 0.34 0.77
CA VAL A 93 2.04 -1.09 0.45
C VAL A 93 3.46 -1.58 0.22
N SER A 94 3.86 -2.57 1.00
CA SER A 94 5.11 -3.31 0.84
C SER A 94 4.78 -4.69 0.32
N VAL A 95 5.37 -5.09 -0.81
CA VAL A 95 5.27 -6.47 -1.32
C VAL A 95 6.66 -7.07 -1.35
N LYS A 96 6.86 -8.16 -0.63
CA LYS A 96 8.15 -8.84 -0.46
C LYS A 96 8.05 -10.27 -0.98
N VAL A 97 9.13 -10.79 -1.53
CA VAL A 97 9.31 -12.20 -1.89
C VAL A 97 10.46 -12.77 -1.07
N GLU A 98 10.21 -13.92 -0.46
CA GLU A 98 11.21 -14.64 0.32
C GLU A 98 12.04 -15.52 -0.62
N ASN A 99 13.36 -15.48 -0.45
CA ASN A 99 14.31 -16.34 -1.17
C ASN A 99 14.07 -16.37 -2.70
N PRO A 100 14.21 -15.22 -3.40
CA PRO A 100 13.96 -15.15 -4.84
C PRO A 100 14.89 -16.10 -5.59
N LYS A 101 14.30 -16.94 -6.45
CA LYS A 101 15.02 -18.00 -7.21
C LYS A 101 16.18 -17.47 -8.08
N GLU A 102 16.27 -16.17 -8.33
CA GLU A 102 17.27 -15.51 -9.17
C GLU A 102 18.34 -14.72 -8.37
N ALA A 103 18.26 -14.66 -7.04
CA ALA A 103 19.25 -13.94 -6.24
C ALA A 103 20.50 -14.80 -6.01
N GLU A 104 21.41 -14.80 -6.98
CA GLU A 104 22.82 -15.16 -6.77
C GLU A 104 23.52 -14.10 -5.90
N ALA A 105 23.23 -14.07 -4.60
CA ALA A 105 24.09 -13.42 -3.61
C ALA A 105 23.69 -13.85 -2.20
N ASP A 106 24.68 -14.26 -1.43
CA ASP A 106 24.59 -14.70 -0.05
C ASP A 106 23.62 -13.87 0.83
N SER A 107 22.74 -14.58 1.55
CA SER A 107 21.94 -14.10 2.69
C SER A 107 21.01 -12.89 2.48
N THR A 108 20.30 -12.78 1.36
CA THR A 108 19.21 -11.78 1.27
C THR A 108 17.90 -12.37 1.79
N ASP A 109 17.40 -11.86 2.93
CA ASP A 109 16.15 -12.35 3.54
C ASP A 109 14.93 -12.15 2.61
N PHE A 110 14.82 -10.98 1.95
CA PHE A 110 13.70 -10.65 1.07
C PHE A 110 14.08 -9.66 -0.05
N TRP A 111 13.42 -9.76 -1.21
CA TRP A 111 13.37 -8.70 -2.22
C TRP A 111 11.96 -8.12 -2.27
N GLY A 112 11.80 -6.82 -2.50
CA GLY A 112 10.47 -6.23 -2.46
C GLY A 112 10.30 -4.92 -3.19
N ALA A 113 9.04 -4.48 -3.26
CA ALA A 113 8.64 -3.19 -3.78
C ALA A 113 7.77 -2.49 -2.74
N ASP A 114 8.09 -1.23 -2.47
CA ASP A 114 7.35 -0.35 -1.57
C ASP A 114 6.71 0.79 -2.35
N VAL A 115 5.42 1.03 -2.10
CA VAL A 115 4.66 2.11 -2.71
C VAL A 115 3.97 2.91 -1.62
N PHE A 116 4.16 4.23 -1.64
CA PHE A 116 3.40 5.17 -0.83
C PHE A 116 2.56 6.07 -1.75
N ARG A 117 1.27 6.26 -1.42
CA ARG A 117 0.30 7.04 -2.20
C ARG A 117 -0.63 7.84 -1.30
N PHE A 118 -0.82 9.11 -1.61
CA PHE A 118 -1.89 9.95 -1.05
C PHE A 118 -3.14 9.87 -1.93
N LYS A 119 -4.33 9.93 -1.31
CA LYS A 119 -5.59 10.08 -2.04
C LYS A 119 -5.62 11.45 -2.72
N GLY A 120 -5.87 11.47 -4.04
CA GLY A 120 -5.93 12.70 -4.84
C GLY A 120 -4.60 13.13 -5.47
N ASN A 121 -3.52 12.37 -5.29
CA ASN A 121 -2.23 12.62 -5.98
C ASN A 121 -2.11 11.91 -7.33
N ASP A 122 -3.23 11.53 -7.95
CA ASP A 122 -3.27 10.87 -9.27
C ASP A 122 -3.13 11.91 -10.39
N ASN A 123 -1.97 12.53 -10.47
CA ASN A 123 -1.37 12.95 -11.74
C ASN A 123 -0.05 12.17 -11.83
N ILE A 124 0.11 11.39 -12.92
CA ILE A 124 1.26 10.55 -13.35
C ILE A 124 0.95 9.05 -13.35
#